data_AF-A0A4Y3QY66-F1
#
_entry.id   AF-A0A4Y3QY66-F1
#
_cell.length_a   1.000
_cell.length_b   1.000
_cell.length_c   1.000
_cell.angle_alpha   90.00
_cell.angle_beta   90.00
_cell.angle_gamma   90.00
#
_symmetry.space_group_name_H-M   'P 1'
#
loop_
_entity.id
_entity.type
_entity.pdbx_description
1 polymer ?
#
loop_
_entity_poly.entity_id
_entity_poly.type
_entity_poly.pdbx_seq_one_letter_code
_entity_poly.pdbx_strand_id
1 'polypeptide(L)'
;MTETPEPHRPPSTPGTPSTPAASGTSTAHPEPGAPAPPGGPAPPAPPGGPAPPGSPGGPDSPGTSAEPTEPAEPAEPAAPDAPTAPDDPEYARLREQALALRRAGLSRRRIRDRLKIGNNDLLGRLLRGEPPPAWTRRPNAKDDLRARARELRLLGWTYDRIELELGVSRSSVSLWVRDLPRPKPRYTPEEQRALMREGLAEQRRARDRLREETRQRAREEIGPLTDRELFLVGVGLYWAEGSKSKPYRREENVVFVNSDPDMIRLYLAWLDLLGVERDRLRFTVMIHESADVRAAERYWADLAAAGPESFNKTTLKRHNPRTVRKNTGENYRGCLVVRVRQGAELYRRIEGWWYGIVLGIDSAAEAGCPN
;
A
#
# COMPACT_ATOMS: atom_id res chain seq x y z
N MET A 1 -7.23 -60.23 81.41
CA MET A 1 -6.42 -60.96 80.42
C MET A 1 -5.68 -59.88 79.64
N THR A 2 -4.53 -59.44 80.17
CA THR A 2 -3.14 -59.82 79.78
C THR A 2 -2.79 -59.16 78.44
N GLU A 3 -1.74 -58.35 78.26
CA GLU A 3 -0.54 -58.04 79.04
C GLU A 3 0.10 -56.78 78.42
N THR A 4 0.73 -55.93 79.23
CA THR A 4 1.68 -54.89 78.79
C THR A 4 3.09 -55.41 79.05
N PRO A 5 4.08 -55.07 78.21
CA PRO A 5 5.25 -54.40 78.78
C PRO A 5 5.84 -53.28 77.90
N GLU A 6 6.53 -52.38 78.60
CA GLU A 6 7.20 -51.15 78.15
C GLU A 6 8.74 -51.39 77.98
N PRO A 7 9.64 -50.39 77.86
CA PRO A 7 10.43 -50.10 76.66
C PRO A 7 11.95 -50.37 76.80
N HIS A 8 12.71 -50.28 75.69
CA HIS A 8 14.18 -50.29 75.70
C HIS A 8 14.81 -48.95 75.23
N ARG A 9 15.77 -48.46 76.03
CA ARG A 9 16.64 -47.28 75.84
C ARG A 9 17.99 -47.65 75.16
N PRO A 10 18.79 -46.66 74.70
CA PRO A 10 19.98 -46.82 73.84
C PRO A 10 21.32 -46.70 74.58
N PRO A 11 22.44 -46.86 73.87
CA PRO A 11 23.62 -45.96 74.00
C PRO A 11 24.27 -45.68 72.61
N SER A 12 25.25 -44.81 72.33
CA SER A 12 25.91 -43.62 72.89
C SER A 12 26.95 -43.18 71.82
N THR A 13 27.15 -41.88 71.59
CA THR A 13 28.21 -41.32 70.71
C THR A 13 29.61 -41.45 71.32
N PRO A 14 30.68 -41.45 70.51
CA PRO A 14 31.58 -40.29 70.43
C PRO A 14 32.05 -40.05 68.97
N GLY A 15 32.61 -38.93 68.49
CA GLY A 15 33.11 -37.68 69.03
C GLY A 15 33.85 -36.99 67.87
N THR A 16 33.70 -35.68 67.73
CA THR A 16 34.39 -34.83 66.75
C THR A 16 35.88 -34.67 67.12
N PRO A 17 36.75 -34.38 66.14
CA PRO A 17 37.74 -33.33 66.39
C PRO A 17 37.72 -32.23 65.33
N SER A 18 37.91 -31.01 65.84
CA SER A 18 37.94 -29.72 65.17
C SER A 18 39.34 -29.32 64.66
N THR A 19 39.39 -28.64 63.51
CA THR A 19 40.29 -27.54 63.03
C THR A 19 41.83 -27.66 63.13
N PRO A 20 42.62 -27.04 62.19
CA PRO A 20 42.83 -25.57 62.12
C PRO A 20 42.76 -25.00 60.67
N ALA A 21 42.11 -23.86 60.41
CA ALA A 21 42.65 -22.50 60.49
C ALA A 21 44.03 -22.31 59.79
N ALA A 22 44.00 -21.82 58.55
CA ALA A 22 45.14 -21.20 57.90
C ALA A 22 44.76 -19.79 57.45
N SER A 23 45.34 -18.83 58.15
CA SER A 23 45.37 -17.41 57.84
C SER A 23 46.22 -17.17 56.59
N GLY A 24 45.67 -16.45 55.61
CA GLY A 24 46.40 -15.97 54.44
C GLY A 24 46.02 -14.52 54.18
N THR A 25 46.74 -13.60 54.81
CA THR A 25 46.81 -12.19 54.44
C THR A 25 47.38 -12.07 53.03
N SER A 26 46.61 -11.54 52.08
CA SER A 26 47.12 -11.05 50.81
C SER A 26 46.72 -9.58 50.65
N THR A 27 47.70 -8.74 50.90
CA THR A 27 47.73 -7.31 50.58
C THR A 27 47.95 -7.20 49.07
N ALA A 28 46.98 -6.67 48.34
CA ALA A 28 47.16 -6.25 46.94
C ALA A 28 46.82 -4.76 46.82
N HIS A 29 47.85 -3.98 46.52
CA HIS A 29 47.77 -2.58 46.15
C HIS A 29 46.99 -2.40 44.83
N PRO A 30 46.43 -1.19 44.60
CA PRO A 30 45.56 -0.92 43.45
C PRO A 30 46.38 -0.78 42.16
N GLU A 31 46.02 -1.55 41.14
CA GLU A 31 46.49 -1.29 39.77
C GLU A 31 45.68 -0.14 39.12
N PRO A 32 46.34 0.65 38.25
CA PRO A 32 45.82 1.91 37.74
C PRO A 32 44.74 1.71 36.67
N GLY A 33 43.82 2.68 36.61
CA GLY A 33 42.62 2.65 35.78
C GLY A 33 42.88 2.36 34.30
N ALA A 34 42.09 1.43 33.76
CA ALA A 34 41.93 1.24 32.33
C ALA A 34 41.26 2.49 31.71
N PRO A 35 41.74 2.98 30.56
CA PRO A 35 41.17 4.16 29.91
C PRO A 35 39.76 3.88 29.39
N ALA A 36 38.90 4.90 29.47
CA ALA A 36 37.54 4.88 28.95
C ALA A 36 37.52 4.48 27.45
N PRO A 37 36.52 3.70 26.99
CA PRO A 37 36.38 3.43 25.57
C PRO A 37 36.09 4.74 24.82
N PRO A 38 36.69 4.95 23.62
CA PRO A 38 36.40 6.13 22.82
C PRO A 38 34.91 6.18 22.48
N GLY A 39 34.31 7.37 22.62
CA GLY A 39 32.91 7.61 22.28
C GLY A 39 32.60 7.11 20.88
N GLY A 40 31.59 6.23 20.77
CA GLY A 40 31.11 5.77 19.48
C GLY A 40 30.67 6.93 18.59
N PRO A 41 30.74 6.79 17.25
CA PRO A 41 30.34 7.84 16.32
C PRO A 41 28.87 8.22 16.54
N ALA A 42 28.59 9.51 16.40
CA ALA A 42 27.24 10.06 16.49
C ALA A 42 26.28 9.33 15.53
N PRO A 43 25.02 9.12 15.91
CA PRO A 43 24.04 8.49 15.03
C PRO A 43 23.86 9.32 13.74
N PRO A 44 23.73 8.67 12.57
CA PRO A 44 23.47 9.38 11.33
C PRO A 44 22.15 10.14 11.40
N ALA A 45 22.14 11.35 10.84
CA ALA A 45 20.95 12.17 10.71
C ALA A 45 19.86 11.41 9.94
N PRO A 46 18.57 11.58 10.30
CA PRO A 46 17.48 10.96 9.56
C PRO A 46 17.48 11.43 8.10
N PRO A 47 17.18 10.55 7.12
CA PRO A 47 17.10 10.96 5.73
C PRO A 47 16.04 12.04 5.57
N GLY A 48 16.43 13.16 4.96
CA GLY A 48 15.52 14.26 4.64
C GLY A 48 14.36 13.76 3.79
N GLY A 49 13.14 14.09 4.21
CA GLY A 49 11.93 13.81 3.44
C GLY A 49 11.98 14.46 2.05
N PRO A 50 11.20 13.94 1.10
CA PRO A 50 11.25 14.39 -0.30
C PRO A 50 10.83 15.86 -0.42
N ALA A 51 11.66 16.64 -1.11
CA ALA A 51 11.35 18.02 -1.47
C ALA A 51 10.16 18.08 -2.45
N PRO A 52 9.31 19.13 -2.36
CA PRO A 52 8.19 19.31 -3.28
C PRO A 52 8.68 19.63 -4.71
N PRO A 53 7.94 19.22 -5.75
CA PRO A 53 8.34 19.47 -7.14
C PRO A 53 8.28 20.96 -7.48
N GLY A 54 9.43 21.49 -7.90
CA GLY A 54 9.57 22.84 -8.45
C GLY A 54 8.99 22.93 -9.87
N SER A 55 8.34 24.07 -10.16
CA SER A 55 7.84 24.45 -11.47
C SER A 55 8.98 24.54 -12.49
N PRO A 56 8.80 24.08 -13.74
CA PRO A 56 9.83 24.20 -14.77
C PRO A 56 9.91 25.64 -15.27
N GLY A 57 10.99 26.33 -14.91
CA GLY A 57 11.50 27.50 -15.62
C GLY A 57 12.03 27.10 -17.00
N GLY A 58 11.80 27.97 -17.98
CA GLY A 58 12.19 27.76 -19.37
C GLY A 58 13.71 27.73 -19.57
N PRO A 59 14.17 27.18 -20.71
CA PRO A 59 15.60 27.08 -20.99
C PRO A 59 16.16 28.41 -21.52
N ASP A 60 17.10 28.99 -20.78
CA ASP A 60 18.11 29.89 -21.33
C ASP A 60 19.17 29.05 -22.06
N SER A 61 19.44 29.39 -23.32
CA SER A 61 20.59 28.91 -24.08
C SER A 61 21.62 30.04 -24.24
N PRO A 62 22.92 29.70 -24.26
CA PRO A 62 24.00 30.66 -24.11
C PRO A 62 24.34 31.40 -25.40
N GLY A 63 24.80 32.64 -25.23
CA GLY A 63 25.24 33.52 -26.30
C GLY A 63 26.41 32.96 -27.11
N THR A 64 26.33 33.17 -28.42
CA THR A 64 27.46 33.05 -29.35
C THR A 64 27.56 34.34 -30.15
N SER A 65 28.81 34.71 -30.41
CA SER A 65 29.36 35.98 -30.87
C SER A 65 28.70 36.67 -32.07
N ALA A 66 28.76 37.99 -32.05
CA ALA A 66 28.36 38.89 -33.11
C ALA A 66 29.31 38.80 -34.33
N GLU A 67 28.75 38.46 -35.49
CA GLU A 67 29.33 38.74 -36.81
C GLU A 67 28.64 39.97 -37.43
N PRO A 68 29.32 40.74 -38.31
CA PRO A 68 28.81 42.00 -38.84
C PRO A 68 27.71 41.76 -39.88
N THR A 69 26.56 42.38 -39.68
CA THR A 69 25.41 42.35 -40.59
C THR A 69 25.68 43.21 -41.83
N GLU A 70 25.65 42.60 -43.02
CA GLU A 70 25.57 43.30 -44.31
C GLU A 70 24.32 44.21 -44.34
N PRO A 71 24.38 45.37 -45.04
CA PRO A 71 23.26 46.30 -45.09
C PRO A 71 22.02 45.64 -45.72
N ALA A 72 20.90 45.74 -45.00
CA ALA A 72 19.60 45.25 -45.42
C ALA A 72 19.19 45.83 -46.79
N GLU A 73 18.88 44.94 -47.74
CA GLU A 73 18.04 45.30 -48.89
C GLU A 73 16.70 45.86 -48.37
N PRO A 74 16.15 46.91 -49.01
CA PRO A 74 14.89 47.49 -48.56
C PRO A 74 13.79 46.43 -48.62
N ALA A 75 13.12 46.24 -47.49
CA ALA A 75 11.94 45.40 -47.38
C ALA A 75 10.92 45.76 -48.48
N GLU A 76 10.47 44.76 -49.24
CA GLU A 76 9.27 44.90 -50.05
C GLU A 76 8.14 45.44 -49.14
N PRO A 77 7.37 46.45 -49.60
CA PRO A 77 6.34 47.04 -48.77
C PRO A 77 5.34 45.96 -48.34
N ALA A 78 5.07 45.92 -47.03
CA ALA A 78 4.02 45.09 -46.46
C ALA A 78 2.73 45.24 -47.28
N ALA A 79 2.15 44.11 -47.68
CA ALA A 79 0.86 44.09 -48.35
C ALA A 79 -0.16 44.91 -47.52
N PRO A 80 -0.98 45.77 -48.14
CA PRO A 80 -1.86 46.67 -47.40
C PRO A 80 -2.78 45.89 -46.45
N ASP A 81 -3.00 46.46 -45.26
CA ASP A 81 -3.92 45.93 -44.27
C ASP A 81 -5.28 45.65 -44.89
N ALA A 82 -5.83 44.46 -44.62
CA ALA A 82 -7.06 44.00 -45.26
C ALA A 82 -8.22 45.01 -45.05
N PRO A 83 -8.90 45.47 -46.12
CA PRO A 83 -9.85 46.57 -46.04
C PRO A 83 -11.02 46.17 -45.15
N THR A 84 -11.17 46.92 -44.05
CA THR A 84 -12.05 46.53 -42.95
C THR A 84 -13.45 47.12 -43.09
N ALA A 85 -13.60 48.22 -43.84
CA ALA A 85 -14.82 49.00 -43.99
C ALA A 85 -15.51 48.82 -45.37
N PRO A 86 -16.87 48.80 -45.43
CA PRO A 86 -17.61 48.65 -46.68
C PRO A 86 -17.43 49.80 -47.70
N ASP A 87 -17.06 50.98 -47.21
CA ASP A 87 -16.91 52.22 -48.00
C ASP A 87 -15.50 52.38 -48.59
N ASP A 88 -14.62 51.41 -48.33
CA ASP A 88 -13.26 51.38 -48.88
C ASP A 88 -13.30 50.98 -50.37
N PRO A 89 -12.70 51.78 -51.29
CA PRO A 89 -12.63 51.44 -52.70
C PRO A 89 -11.92 50.09 -52.97
N GLU A 90 -11.03 49.65 -52.09
CA GLU A 90 -10.38 48.35 -52.16
C GLU A 90 -11.33 47.20 -51.77
N TYR A 91 -12.21 47.41 -50.78
CA TYR A 91 -13.27 46.46 -50.43
C TYR A 91 -14.24 46.25 -51.60
N ALA A 92 -14.64 47.33 -52.27
CA ALA A 92 -15.52 47.27 -53.43
C ALA A 92 -14.89 46.45 -54.58
N ARG A 93 -13.61 46.69 -54.87
CA ARG A 93 -12.85 45.92 -55.88
C ARG A 93 -12.70 44.45 -55.52
N LEU A 94 -12.33 44.14 -54.27
CA LEU A 94 -12.21 42.75 -53.79
C LEU A 94 -13.56 42.03 -53.80
N ARG A 95 -14.65 42.74 -53.51
CA ARG A 95 -16.01 42.19 -53.55
C ARG A 95 -16.40 41.82 -54.98
N GLU A 96 -16.16 42.71 -55.93
CA GLU A 96 -16.43 42.45 -57.34
C GLU A 96 -15.65 41.23 -57.86
N GLN A 97 -14.35 41.14 -57.54
CA GLN A 97 -13.51 39.99 -57.89
C GLN A 97 -13.98 38.69 -57.23
N ALA A 98 -14.33 38.74 -55.93
CA ALA A 98 -14.82 37.58 -55.19
C ALA A 98 -16.15 37.07 -55.77
N LEU A 99 -17.07 37.98 -56.12
CA LEU A 99 -18.34 37.65 -56.76
C LEU A 99 -18.15 37.10 -58.18
N ALA A 100 -17.24 37.68 -58.98
CA ALA A 100 -16.90 37.18 -60.31
C ALA A 100 -16.35 35.74 -60.24
N LEU A 101 -15.40 35.47 -59.33
CA LEU A 101 -14.87 34.12 -59.11
C LEU A 101 -15.95 33.16 -58.58
N ARG A 102 -16.88 33.66 -57.76
CA ARG A 102 -18.02 32.87 -57.27
C ARG A 102 -18.98 32.48 -58.38
N ARG A 103 -19.32 33.43 -59.27
CA ARG A 103 -20.15 33.22 -60.46
C ARG A 103 -19.46 32.31 -61.47
N ALA A 104 -18.13 32.38 -61.57
CA ALA A 104 -17.30 31.45 -62.34
C ALA A 104 -17.24 30.03 -61.73
N GLY A 105 -17.94 29.76 -60.62
CA GLY A 105 -18.12 28.43 -60.06
C GLY A 105 -17.04 28.00 -59.06
N LEU A 106 -16.17 28.90 -58.59
CA LEU A 106 -15.13 28.55 -57.64
C LEU A 106 -15.69 28.32 -56.22
N SER A 107 -15.10 27.34 -55.51
CA SER A 107 -15.41 27.09 -54.09
C SER A 107 -14.85 28.20 -53.21
N ARG A 108 -15.42 28.40 -52.01
CA ARG A 108 -14.93 29.40 -51.04
C ARG A 108 -13.42 29.24 -50.79
N ARG A 109 -12.93 28.00 -50.69
CA ARG A 109 -11.50 27.70 -50.54
C ARG A 109 -10.68 28.19 -51.73
N ARG A 110 -11.10 27.88 -52.97
CA ARG A 110 -10.38 28.33 -54.17
C ARG A 110 -10.39 29.86 -54.32
N ILE A 111 -11.50 30.52 -53.97
CA ILE A 111 -11.60 31.99 -53.99
C ILE A 111 -10.65 32.60 -52.97
N ARG A 112 -10.64 32.05 -51.74
CA ARG A 112 -9.72 32.46 -50.67
C ARG A 112 -8.27 32.37 -51.13
N ASP A 113 -7.89 31.24 -51.69
CA ASP A 113 -6.51 30.97 -52.11
C ASP A 113 -6.12 31.83 -53.33
N ARG A 114 -7.05 32.10 -54.26
CA ARG A 114 -6.83 32.96 -55.45
C ARG A 114 -6.69 34.44 -55.10
N LEU A 115 -7.49 34.93 -54.16
CA LEU A 115 -7.48 36.33 -53.71
C LEU A 115 -6.51 36.56 -52.53
N LYS A 116 -5.80 35.51 -52.08
CA LYS A 116 -4.87 35.53 -50.93
C LYS A 116 -5.50 36.12 -49.65
N ILE A 117 -6.79 35.88 -49.42
CA ILE A 117 -7.51 36.41 -48.24
C ILE A 117 -7.35 35.43 -47.08
N GLY A 118 -6.53 35.76 -46.07
CA GLY A 118 -6.36 34.91 -44.87
C GLY A 118 -7.57 34.89 -43.93
N ASN A 119 -8.44 35.91 -43.99
CA ASN A 119 -9.56 36.09 -43.07
C ASN A 119 -10.88 35.52 -43.63
N ASN A 120 -11.39 34.45 -43.00
CA ASN A 120 -12.63 33.78 -43.42
C ASN A 120 -13.90 34.64 -43.25
N ASP A 121 -13.89 35.60 -42.31
CA ASP A 121 -15.01 36.49 -42.03
C ASP A 121 -15.10 37.61 -43.07
N LEU A 122 -13.95 38.16 -43.49
CA LEU A 122 -13.87 39.09 -44.63
C LEU A 122 -14.39 38.42 -45.91
N LEU A 123 -13.93 37.20 -46.22
CA LEU A 123 -14.45 36.44 -47.35
C LEU A 123 -15.95 36.10 -47.20
N GLY A 124 -16.43 35.92 -45.97
CA GLY A 124 -17.86 35.81 -45.65
C GLY A 124 -18.66 37.06 -46.04
N ARG A 125 -18.14 38.25 -45.73
CA ARG A 125 -18.76 39.54 -46.06
C ARG A 125 -18.72 39.83 -47.57
N LEU A 126 -17.60 39.58 -48.24
CA LEU A 126 -17.45 39.80 -49.68
C LEU A 126 -18.40 38.93 -50.52
N LEU A 127 -18.59 37.67 -50.12
CA LEU A 127 -19.47 36.72 -50.82
C LEU A 127 -20.94 36.78 -50.38
N ARG A 128 -21.30 37.74 -49.51
CA ARG A 128 -22.67 37.87 -49.00
C ARG A 128 -23.63 38.25 -50.14
N GLY A 129 -24.73 37.49 -50.23
CA GLY A 129 -25.75 37.65 -51.27
C GLY A 129 -25.65 36.62 -52.40
N GLU A 130 -24.47 36.02 -52.62
CA GLU A 130 -24.26 35.15 -53.78
C GLU A 130 -24.28 33.66 -53.41
N PRO A 131 -25.16 32.85 -54.03
CA PRO A 131 -25.31 31.46 -53.66
C PRO A 131 -24.03 30.67 -53.96
N PRO A 132 -23.76 29.61 -53.18
CA PRO A 132 -22.72 28.66 -53.52
C PRO A 132 -22.97 28.04 -54.90
N PRO A 133 -21.91 27.77 -55.69
CA PRO A 133 -22.01 27.01 -56.92
C PRO A 133 -22.79 25.71 -56.70
N ALA A 134 -23.68 25.36 -57.60
CA ALA A 134 -24.59 24.23 -57.45
C ALA A 134 -23.86 22.92 -57.11
N TRP A 135 -22.68 22.68 -57.70
CA TRP A 135 -21.84 21.50 -57.44
C TRP A 135 -21.23 21.45 -56.03
N THR A 136 -21.16 22.58 -55.30
CA THR A 136 -20.69 22.65 -53.91
C THR A 136 -21.81 22.45 -52.89
N ARG A 137 -23.08 22.52 -53.30
CA ARG A 137 -24.17 22.04 -52.45
C ARG A 137 -23.98 20.53 -52.34
N ARG A 138 -23.76 20.01 -51.12
CA ARG A 138 -23.80 18.57 -50.84
C ARG A 138 -25.24 18.22 -50.51
N PRO A 139 -26.06 17.76 -51.46
CA PRO A 139 -27.49 17.68 -51.21
C PRO A 139 -27.79 16.54 -50.25
N ASN A 140 -27.23 15.33 -50.48
CA ASN A 140 -27.76 14.11 -49.87
C ASN A 140 -26.69 13.13 -49.36
N ALA A 141 -25.51 13.60 -48.91
CA ALA A 141 -24.35 12.71 -48.78
C ALA A 141 -24.53 11.52 -47.81
N LYS A 142 -25.56 11.49 -46.97
CA LYS A 142 -25.96 10.34 -46.14
C LYS A 142 -27.46 10.36 -45.79
N ASP A 143 -28.31 10.96 -46.62
CA ASP A 143 -29.72 11.19 -46.24
C ASP A 143 -30.51 9.88 -46.14
N ASP A 144 -30.23 8.92 -47.00
CA ASP A 144 -30.84 7.58 -46.93
C ASP A 144 -30.43 6.84 -45.65
N LEU A 145 -29.15 6.92 -45.27
CA LEU A 145 -28.64 6.36 -44.02
C LEU A 145 -29.23 7.06 -42.80
N ARG A 146 -29.45 8.38 -42.88
CA ARG A 146 -30.12 9.15 -41.84
C ARG A 146 -31.58 8.75 -41.71
N ALA A 147 -32.31 8.62 -42.81
CA ALA A 147 -33.70 8.18 -42.82
C ALA A 147 -33.81 6.79 -42.21
N ARG A 148 -32.96 5.85 -42.64
CA ARG A 148 -32.94 4.48 -42.11
C ARG A 148 -32.57 4.43 -40.63
N ALA A 149 -31.59 5.23 -40.18
CA ALA A 149 -31.23 5.32 -38.76
C ALA A 149 -32.42 5.77 -37.90
N ARG A 150 -33.24 6.71 -38.41
CA ARG A 150 -34.43 7.20 -37.70
C ARG A 150 -35.53 6.14 -37.64
N GLU A 151 -35.76 5.38 -38.71
CA GLU A 151 -36.69 4.24 -38.71
C GLU A 151 -36.27 3.19 -37.66
N LEU A 152 -35.01 2.76 -37.68
CA LEU A 152 -34.48 1.80 -36.72
C LEU A 152 -34.61 2.30 -35.27
N ARG A 153 -34.39 3.61 -35.06
CA ARG A 153 -34.57 4.21 -33.73
C ARG A 153 -36.02 4.15 -33.25
N LEU A 154 -36.98 4.45 -34.11
CA LEU A 154 -38.41 4.35 -33.80
C LEU A 154 -38.84 2.90 -33.53
N LEU A 155 -38.20 1.93 -34.18
CA LEU A 155 -38.36 0.50 -33.87
C LEU A 155 -37.70 0.06 -32.55
N GLY A 156 -37.08 0.98 -31.80
CA GLY A 156 -36.50 0.70 -30.49
C GLY A 156 -35.03 0.26 -30.53
N TRP A 157 -34.29 0.56 -31.59
CA TRP A 157 -32.87 0.20 -31.67
C TRP A 157 -31.98 1.18 -30.88
N THR A 158 -30.95 0.65 -30.23
CA THR A 158 -29.91 1.44 -29.56
C THR A 158 -28.92 2.01 -30.56
N TYR A 159 -28.13 3.01 -30.14
CA TYR A 159 -27.14 3.62 -31.03
C TYR A 159 -26.12 2.60 -31.55
N ASP A 160 -25.65 1.72 -30.68
CA ASP A 160 -24.65 0.70 -31.04
C ASP A 160 -25.18 -0.28 -32.09
N ARG A 161 -26.47 -0.65 -32.02
CA ARG A 161 -27.10 -1.51 -33.03
C ARG A 161 -27.25 -0.79 -34.37
N ILE A 162 -27.64 0.49 -34.35
CA ILE A 162 -27.77 1.29 -35.58
C ILE A 162 -26.40 1.54 -36.22
N GLU A 163 -25.36 1.78 -35.40
CA GLU A 163 -23.97 1.91 -35.84
C GLU A 163 -23.48 0.63 -36.52
N LEU A 164 -23.69 -0.53 -35.89
CA LEU A 164 -23.31 -1.82 -36.45
C LEU A 164 -24.08 -2.15 -37.74
N GLU A 165 -25.38 -1.88 -37.76
CA GLU A 165 -26.26 -2.19 -38.90
C GLU A 165 -25.95 -1.32 -40.13
N LEU A 166 -25.73 -0.02 -39.93
CA LEU A 166 -25.57 0.93 -41.03
C LEU A 166 -24.11 1.24 -41.36
N GLY A 167 -23.15 0.70 -40.59
CA GLY A 167 -21.72 0.93 -40.79
C GLY A 167 -21.31 2.40 -40.66
N VAL A 168 -22.03 3.19 -39.86
CA VAL A 168 -21.77 4.62 -39.65
C VAL A 168 -21.25 4.89 -38.25
N SER A 169 -20.44 5.94 -38.09
CA SER A 169 -19.92 6.29 -36.77
C SER A 169 -21.02 6.61 -35.75
N ARG A 170 -20.79 6.25 -34.48
CA ARG A 170 -21.61 6.66 -33.33
C ARG A 170 -21.99 8.15 -33.32
N SER A 171 -21.06 9.02 -33.72
CA SER A 171 -21.28 10.47 -33.81
C SER A 171 -22.33 10.85 -34.86
N SER A 172 -22.35 10.15 -36.01
CA SER A 172 -23.34 10.35 -37.06
C SER A 172 -24.73 9.88 -36.60
N VAL A 173 -24.81 8.68 -36.02
CA VAL A 173 -26.07 8.13 -35.45
C VAL A 173 -26.64 9.09 -34.40
N SER A 174 -25.82 9.51 -33.43
CA SER A 174 -26.23 10.43 -32.37
C SER A 174 -26.79 11.74 -32.94
N LEU A 175 -26.11 12.34 -33.93
CA LEU A 175 -26.60 13.57 -34.55
C LEU A 175 -27.96 13.38 -35.24
N TRP A 176 -28.19 12.23 -35.85
CA TRP A 176 -29.40 11.94 -36.63
C TRP A 176 -30.62 11.56 -35.81
N VAL A 177 -30.43 10.96 -34.63
CA VAL A 177 -31.54 10.33 -33.88
C VAL A 177 -31.68 10.80 -32.43
N ARG A 178 -30.85 11.74 -31.95
CA ARG A 178 -30.91 12.25 -30.56
C ARG A 178 -32.23 12.91 -30.18
N ASP A 179 -32.98 13.41 -31.16
CA ASP A 179 -34.31 13.99 -30.99
C ASP A 179 -35.42 12.94 -30.84
N LEU A 180 -35.14 11.67 -31.16
CA LEU A 180 -36.10 10.58 -31.10
C LEU A 180 -36.13 9.89 -29.73
N PRO A 181 -37.26 9.25 -29.36
CA PRO A 181 -37.39 8.59 -28.08
C PRO A 181 -36.31 7.55 -27.84
N ARG A 182 -35.92 7.41 -26.57
CA ARG A 182 -34.99 6.35 -26.16
C ARG A 182 -35.75 5.02 -26.13
N PRO A 183 -35.15 3.93 -26.65
CA PRO A 183 -35.75 2.62 -26.54
C PRO A 183 -35.92 2.24 -25.07
N LYS A 184 -36.98 1.48 -24.78
CA LYS A 184 -37.21 0.95 -23.43
C LYS A 184 -35.98 0.13 -23.01
N PRO A 185 -35.44 0.34 -21.80
CA PRO A 185 -34.34 -0.46 -21.29
C PRO A 185 -34.66 -1.95 -21.36
N ARG A 186 -33.66 -2.78 -21.69
CA ARG A 186 -33.80 -4.25 -21.74
C ARG A 186 -34.17 -4.86 -20.39
N TYR A 187 -33.72 -4.22 -19.30
CA TYR A 187 -33.93 -4.67 -17.93
C TYR A 187 -34.53 -3.53 -17.11
N THR A 188 -35.44 -3.86 -16.21
CA THR A 188 -35.93 -2.97 -15.16
C THR A 188 -34.78 -2.57 -14.21
N PRO A 189 -34.89 -1.44 -13.49
CA PRO A 189 -33.88 -1.05 -12.50
C PRO A 189 -33.60 -2.14 -11.45
N GLU A 190 -34.61 -2.94 -11.08
CA GLU A 190 -34.47 -4.03 -10.12
C GLU A 190 -33.66 -5.20 -10.68
N GLU A 191 -33.95 -5.62 -11.92
CA GLU A 191 -33.19 -6.64 -12.63
C GLU A 191 -31.74 -6.21 -12.86
N GLN A 192 -31.50 -4.94 -13.23
CA GLN A 192 -30.13 -4.41 -13.36
C GLN A 192 -29.36 -4.49 -12.05
N ARG A 193 -30.00 -4.14 -10.93
CA ARG A 193 -29.39 -4.25 -9.60
C ARG A 193 -29.14 -5.71 -9.21
N ALA A 194 -30.05 -6.63 -9.56
CA ALA A 194 -29.87 -8.06 -9.32
C ALA A 194 -28.67 -8.62 -10.08
N LEU A 195 -28.58 -8.36 -11.38
CA LEU A 195 -27.44 -8.75 -12.22
C LEU A 195 -26.12 -8.15 -11.73
N MET A 196 -26.12 -6.88 -11.32
CA MET A 196 -24.94 -6.24 -10.74
C MET A 196 -24.52 -6.90 -9.42
N ARG A 197 -25.46 -7.19 -8.52
CA ARG A 197 -25.16 -7.87 -7.25
C ARG A 197 -24.61 -9.27 -7.49
N GLU A 198 -25.16 -9.99 -8.44
CA GLU A 198 -24.73 -11.33 -8.83
C GLU A 198 -23.30 -11.31 -9.41
N GLY A 199 -23.04 -10.44 -10.39
CA GLY A 199 -21.70 -10.26 -10.96
C GLY A 199 -20.66 -9.85 -9.91
N LEU A 200 -21.01 -8.94 -9.00
CA LEU A 200 -20.13 -8.58 -7.88
C LEU A 200 -19.93 -9.74 -6.89
N ALA A 201 -20.95 -10.57 -6.66
CA ALA A 201 -20.82 -11.75 -5.82
C ALA A 201 -19.91 -12.79 -6.46
N GLU A 202 -20.00 -13.00 -7.76
CA GLU A 202 -19.10 -13.87 -8.51
C GLU A 202 -17.66 -13.36 -8.48
N GLN A 203 -17.44 -12.07 -8.72
CA GLN A 203 -16.11 -11.45 -8.61
C GLN A 203 -15.54 -11.59 -7.19
N ARG A 204 -16.35 -11.40 -6.15
CA ARG A 204 -15.94 -11.65 -4.76
C ARG A 204 -15.53 -13.10 -4.55
N ARG A 205 -16.36 -14.06 -4.97
CA ARG A 205 -16.04 -15.50 -4.87
C ARG A 205 -14.75 -15.85 -5.62
N ALA A 206 -14.55 -15.33 -6.82
CA ALA A 206 -13.33 -15.56 -7.60
C ALA A 206 -12.08 -15.01 -6.89
N ARG A 207 -12.18 -13.78 -6.35
CA ARG A 207 -11.10 -13.18 -5.56
C ARG A 207 -10.83 -13.95 -4.26
N ASP A 208 -11.88 -14.41 -3.59
CA ASP A 208 -11.75 -15.16 -2.34
C ASP A 208 -11.13 -16.54 -2.59
N ARG A 209 -11.44 -17.19 -3.72
CA ARG A 209 -10.74 -18.41 -4.18
C ARG A 209 -9.25 -18.16 -4.44
N LEU A 210 -8.92 -17.13 -5.23
CA LEU A 210 -7.52 -16.78 -5.51
C LEU A 210 -6.74 -16.46 -4.23
N ARG A 211 -7.40 -15.77 -3.28
CA ARG A 211 -6.83 -15.47 -1.96
C ARG A 211 -6.54 -16.76 -1.19
N GLU A 212 -7.46 -17.71 -1.19
CA GLU A 212 -7.28 -18.99 -0.52
C GLU A 212 -6.19 -19.83 -1.16
N GLU A 213 -6.17 -19.95 -2.49
CA GLU A 213 -5.13 -20.65 -3.25
C GLU A 213 -3.75 -20.05 -3.01
N THR A 214 -3.66 -18.72 -2.90
CA THR A 214 -2.39 -18.04 -2.58
C THR A 214 -1.94 -18.34 -1.15
N ARG A 215 -2.86 -18.31 -0.17
CA ARG A 215 -2.55 -18.68 1.22
C ARG A 215 -2.12 -20.13 1.35
N GLN A 216 -2.81 -21.04 0.66
CA GLN A 216 -2.52 -22.46 0.70
C GLN A 216 -1.14 -22.76 0.10
N ARG A 217 -0.81 -22.19 -1.07
CA ARG A 217 0.53 -22.35 -1.67
C ARG A 217 1.64 -21.80 -0.77
N ALA A 218 1.47 -20.59 -0.24
CA ALA A 218 2.44 -20.00 0.68
C ALA A 218 2.63 -20.83 1.97
N ARG A 219 1.58 -21.50 2.45
CA ARG A 219 1.67 -22.45 3.57
C ARG A 219 2.46 -23.71 3.20
N GLU A 220 2.25 -24.24 2.00
CA GLU A 220 2.94 -25.43 1.49
C GLU A 220 4.43 -25.17 1.23
N GLU A 221 4.80 -23.95 0.85
CA GLU A 221 6.21 -23.52 0.65
C GLU A 221 7.07 -23.63 1.91
N ILE A 222 6.48 -23.46 3.10
CA ILE A 222 7.21 -23.54 4.38
C ILE A 222 7.50 -25.00 4.78
N GLY A 223 6.54 -25.90 4.57
CA GLY A 223 6.69 -27.30 4.98
C GLY A 223 6.96 -27.50 6.49
N PRO A 224 7.55 -28.65 6.88
CA PRO A 224 7.99 -28.88 8.26
C PRO A 224 9.26 -28.08 8.58
N LEU A 225 9.28 -27.42 9.74
CA LEU A 225 10.45 -26.70 10.21
C LEU A 225 11.49 -27.65 10.81
N THR A 226 12.74 -27.43 10.47
CA THR A 226 13.90 -27.98 11.18
C THR A 226 14.11 -27.25 12.51
N ASP A 227 14.83 -27.87 13.44
CA ASP A 227 15.22 -27.25 14.71
C ASP A 227 15.96 -25.92 14.50
N ARG A 228 16.80 -25.82 13.46
CA ARG A 228 17.52 -24.58 13.17
C ARG A 228 16.61 -23.47 12.65
N GLU A 229 15.63 -23.79 11.81
CA GLU A 229 14.65 -22.80 11.34
C GLU A 229 13.77 -22.33 12.49
N LEU A 230 13.23 -23.25 13.30
CA LEU A 230 12.46 -22.90 14.49
C LEU A 230 13.29 -22.05 15.47
N PHE A 231 14.56 -22.39 15.67
CA PHE A 231 15.48 -21.61 16.48
C PHE A 231 15.60 -20.16 15.98
N LEU A 232 15.90 -19.96 14.70
CA LEU A 232 16.09 -18.62 14.11
C LEU A 232 14.79 -17.80 14.11
N VAL A 233 13.67 -18.43 13.76
CA VAL A 233 12.34 -17.80 13.80
C VAL A 233 12.00 -17.37 15.23
N GLY A 234 12.26 -18.22 16.23
CA GLY A 234 11.99 -17.88 17.63
C GLY A 234 12.88 -16.74 18.16
N VAL A 235 14.15 -16.66 17.74
CA VAL A 235 15.02 -15.51 18.05
C VAL A 235 14.44 -14.23 17.47
N GLY A 236 14.06 -14.23 16.17
CA GLY A 236 13.45 -13.08 15.52
C GLY A 236 12.12 -12.67 16.15
N LEU A 237 11.27 -13.66 16.47
CA LEU A 237 9.99 -13.47 17.14
C LEU A 237 10.16 -12.79 18.51
N TYR A 238 11.08 -13.30 19.34
CA TYR A 238 11.37 -12.68 20.63
C TYR A 238 11.97 -11.29 20.45
N TRP A 239 12.88 -11.08 19.50
CA TRP A 239 13.45 -9.76 19.29
C TRP A 239 12.43 -8.73 18.80
N ALA A 240 11.39 -9.14 18.07
CA ALA A 240 10.32 -8.27 17.63
C ALA A 240 9.36 -7.88 18.78
N GLU A 241 8.86 -8.87 19.53
CA GLU A 241 7.73 -8.71 20.47
C GLU A 241 8.09 -8.85 21.95
N GLY A 242 9.28 -9.35 22.25
CA GLY A 242 9.77 -9.61 23.61
C GLY A 242 10.29 -8.35 24.32
N SER A 243 10.39 -8.45 25.65
CA SER A 243 11.03 -7.42 26.47
C SER A 243 12.49 -7.24 26.09
N LYS A 244 12.92 -5.98 26.03
CA LYS A 244 14.31 -5.59 25.83
C LYS A 244 14.82 -4.85 27.06
N SER A 245 15.96 -5.27 27.57
CA SER A 245 16.73 -4.55 28.57
C SER A 245 17.19 -3.21 27.99
N LYS A 246 17.22 -2.16 28.82
CA LYS A 246 17.63 -0.81 28.38
C LYS A 246 18.88 -0.38 29.13
N PRO A 247 19.79 0.42 28.53
CA PRO A 247 21.03 0.84 29.21
C PRO A 247 20.78 1.53 30.56
N TYR A 248 19.72 2.33 30.65
CA TYR A 248 19.31 3.04 31.86
C TYR A 248 18.42 2.22 32.83
N ARG A 249 18.05 1.00 32.43
CA ARG A 249 17.19 0.09 33.20
C ARG A 249 17.49 -1.34 32.79
N ARG A 250 18.56 -1.89 33.37
CA ARG A 250 19.03 -3.25 33.09
C ARG A 250 18.05 -4.25 33.67
N GLU A 251 17.17 -4.75 32.83
CA GLU A 251 16.17 -5.77 33.15
C GLU A 251 16.34 -6.92 32.17
N GLU A 252 17.19 -7.86 32.55
CA GLU A 252 17.49 -9.07 31.78
C GLU A 252 16.43 -10.13 32.13
N ASN A 253 15.18 -9.85 31.78
CA ASN A 253 14.07 -10.77 31.94
C ASN A 253 13.54 -11.19 30.57
N VAL A 254 13.08 -12.43 30.48
CA VAL A 254 12.47 -12.98 29.27
C VAL A 254 10.97 -12.91 29.45
N VAL A 255 10.37 -11.90 28.82
CA VAL A 255 8.92 -11.67 28.82
C VAL A 255 8.46 -11.50 27.38
N PHE A 256 7.52 -12.33 26.96
CA PHE A 256 6.89 -12.26 25.66
C PHE A 256 5.40 -11.98 25.83
N VAL A 257 4.85 -11.08 25.03
CA VAL A 257 3.44 -10.68 25.13
C VAL A 257 2.81 -10.68 23.75
N ASN A 258 1.75 -11.45 23.56
CA ASN A 258 1.00 -11.40 22.30
C ASN A 258 -0.48 -11.76 22.51
N SER A 259 -1.35 -11.26 21.61
CA SER A 259 -2.78 -11.64 21.57
C SER A 259 -3.09 -12.74 20.57
N ASP A 260 -2.17 -13.01 19.64
CA ASP A 260 -2.31 -14.04 18.63
C ASP A 260 -1.97 -15.41 19.24
N PRO A 261 -2.91 -16.38 19.23
CA PRO A 261 -2.66 -17.72 19.75
C PRO A 261 -1.54 -18.47 19.01
N ASP A 262 -1.37 -18.24 17.71
CA ASP A 262 -0.39 -18.95 16.90
C ASP A 262 1.04 -18.47 17.22
N MET A 263 1.19 -17.17 17.47
CA MET A 263 2.45 -16.58 17.96
C MET A 263 2.84 -17.13 19.33
N ILE A 264 1.86 -17.29 20.24
CA ILE A 264 2.10 -17.88 21.56
C ILE A 264 2.51 -19.35 21.43
N ARG A 265 1.83 -20.14 20.58
CA ARG A 265 2.19 -21.55 20.36
C ARG A 265 3.59 -21.70 19.78
N LEU A 266 3.94 -20.89 18.79
CA LEU A 266 5.28 -20.87 18.19
C LEU A 266 6.35 -20.52 19.24
N TYR A 267 6.07 -19.51 20.08
CA TYR A 267 6.98 -19.10 21.15
C TYR A 267 7.19 -20.21 22.19
N LEU A 268 6.12 -20.90 22.60
CA LEU A 268 6.23 -22.03 23.54
C LEU A 268 7.00 -23.21 22.96
N ALA A 269 6.74 -23.56 21.69
CA ALA A 269 7.50 -24.61 21.00
C ALA A 269 9.00 -24.26 20.88
N TRP A 270 9.33 -22.99 20.66
CA TRP A 270 10.71 -22.53 20.68
C TRP A 270 11.36 -22.61 22.07
N LEU A 271 10.63 -22.28 23.14
CA LEU A 271 11.13 -22.46 24.51
C LEU A 271 11.36 -23.94 24.84
N ASP A 272 10.49 -24.83 24.36
CA ASP A 272 10.68 -26.29 24.49
C ASP A 272 11.95 -26.74 23.73
N LEU A 273 12.18 -26.25 22.51
CA LEU A 273 13.40 -26.51 21.73
C LEU A 273 14.67 -26.05 22.48
N LEU A 274 14.60 -24.93 23.21
CA LEU A 274 15.70 -24.42 24.03
C LEU A 274 15.88 -25.18 25.37
N GLY A 275 15.02 -26.16 25.66
CA GLY A 275 15.07 -26.92 26.91
C GLY A 275 14.60 -26.13 28.13
N VAL A 276 13.74 -25.13 27.96
CA VAL A 276 13.19 -24.37 29.09
C VAL A 276 12.10 -25.19 29.77
N GLU A 277 12.33 -25.58 31.02
CA GLU A 277 11.37 -26.34 31.81
C GLU A 277 10.04 -25.57 32.03
N ARG A 278 8.92 -26.30 31.99
CA ARG A 278 7.57 -25.71 32.07
C ARG A 278 7.28 -25.05 33.42
N ASP A 279 7.90 -25.50 34.51
CA ASP A 279 7.75 -24.94 35.86
C ASP A 279 8.41 -23.54 36.00
N ARG A 280 9.39 -23.24 35.15
CA ARG A 280 9.99 -21.90 35.01
C ARG A 280 9.06 -20.93 34.30
N LEU A 281 8.02 -21.39 33.62
CA LEU A 281 7.08 -20.53 32.92
C LEU A 281 6.03 -19.98 33.89
N ARG A 282 5.76 -18.68 33.74
CA ARG A 282 4.68 -17.98 34.42
C ARG A 282 3.87 -17.19 33.43
N PHE A 283 2.56 -17.30 33.56
CA PHE A 283 1.61 -16.70 32.63
C PHE A 283 0.85 -15.56 33.29
N THR A 284 0.47 -14.56 32.52
CA THR A 284 -0.45 -13.52 33.00
C THR A 284 -1.35 -13.09 31.87
N VAL A 285 -2.65 -13.23 32.08
CA VAL A 285 -3.64 -12.71 31.13
C VAL A 285 -3.71 -11.19 31.33
N MET A 286 -3.60 -10.44 30.23
CA MET A 286 -3.89 -9.02 30.19
C MET A 286 -5.14 -8.79 29.36
N ILE A 287 -6.23 -8.40 30.01
CA ILE A 287 -7.54 -8.27 29.37
C ILE A 287 -8.25 -7.01 29.83
N HIS A 288 -9.19 -6.51 29.02
CA HIS A 288 -10.03 -5.39 29.43
C HIS A 288 -11.06 -5.84 30.46
N GLU A 289 -11.38 -4.95 31.40
CA GLU A 289 -12.35 -5.22 32.47
C GLU A 289 -13.77 -5.51 31.97
N SER A 290 -14.10 -5.08 30.75
CA SER A 290 -15.40 -5.32 30.11
C SER A 290 -15.54 -6.70 29.46
N ALA A 291 -14.49 -7.52 29.46
CA ALA A 291 -14.48 -8.84 28.81
C ALA A 291 -14.57 -9.98 29.83
N ASP A 292 -14.90 -11.19 29.35
CA ASP A 292 -14.97 -12.38 30.19
C ASP A 292 -13.56 -12.87 30.56
N VAL A 293 -13.11 -12.47 31.75
CA VAL A 293 -11.82 -12.82 32.32
C VAL A 293 -11.68 -14.34 32.49
N ARG A 294 -12.69 -15.01 33.01
CA ARG A 294 -12.61 -16.46 33.31
C ARG A 294 -12.52 -17.28 32.03
N ALA A 295 -13.26 -16.89 30.99
CA ALA A 295 -13.16 -17.57 29.71
C ALA A 295 -11.81 -17.33 29.02
N ALA A 296 -11.22 -16.14 29.18
CA ALA A 296 -9.86 -15.86 28.71
C ALA A 296 -8.79 -16.68 29.44
N GLU A 297 -8.87 -16.77 30.78
CA GLU A 297 -7.95 -17.59 31.58
C GLU A 297 -7.99 -19.06 31.16
N ARG A 298 -9.19 -19.64 31.02
CA ARG A 298 -9.34 -21.03 30.52
C ARG A 298 -8.75 -21.21 29.13
N TYR A 299 -9.11 -20.33 28.20
CA TYR A 299 -8.62 -20.38 26.83
C TYR A 299 -7.08 -20.39 26.76
N TRP A 300 -6.42 -19.51 27.52
CA TRP A 300 -4.96 -19.44 27.52
C TRP A 300 -4.31 -20.60 28.28
N ALA A 301 -4.94 -21.09 29.35
CA ALA A 301 -4.46 -22.28 30.06
C ALA A 301 -4.50 -23.53 29.17
N ASP A 302 -5.61 -23.72 28.43
CA ASP A 302 -5.77 -24.81 27.47
C ASP A 302 -4.74 -24.71 26.34
N LEU A 303 -4.55 -23.51 25.77
CA LEU A 303 -3.58 -23.29 24.69
C LEU A 303 -2.13 -23.52 25.14
N ALA A 304 -1.78 -23.06 26.34
CA ALA A 304 -0.43 -23.22 26.88
C ALA A 304 -0.18 -24.62 27.46
N ALA A 305 -1.22 -25.46 27.56
CA ALA A 305 -1.21 -26.71 28.30
C ALA A 305 -0.61 -26.55 29.71
N ALA A 306 -1.07 -25.51 30.43
CA ALA A 306 -0.53 -25.11 31.72
C ALA A 306 -1.63 -25.08 32.80
N GLY A 307 -1.30 -25.55 34.00
CA GLY A 307 -2.21 -25.53 35.14
C GLY A 307 -2.42 -24.12 35.72
N PRO A 308 -3.51 -23.89 36.49
CA PRO A 308 -3.82 -22.60 37.09
C PRO A 308 -2.70 -22.03 37.98
N GLU A 309 -1.89 -22.88 38.61
CA GLU A 309 -0.76 -22.51 39.47
C GLU A 309 0.39 -21.83 38.70
N SER A 310 0.42 -22.01 37.38
CA SER A 310 1.38 -21.35 36.50
C SER A 310 0.93 -19.94 36.10
N PHE A 311 -0.31 -19.54 36.39
CA PHE A 311 -0.86 -18.23 36.10
C PHE A 311 -0.76 -17.29 37.32
N ASN A 312 -0.19 -16.11 37.09
CA ASN A 312 -0.30 -15.01 38.04
C ASN A 312 -1.66 -14.32 37.90
N LYS A 313 -1.95 -13.41 38.84
CA LYS A 313 -3.16 -12.60 38.83
C LYS A 313 -3.35 -11.86 37.49
N THR A 314 -4.52 -12.05 36.88
CA THR A 314 -4.92 -11.35 35.66
C THR A 314 -4.84 -9.83 35.83
N THR A 315 -4.28 -9.18 34.81
CA THR A 315 -4.14 -7.71 34.75
C THR A 315 -5.31 -7.12 33.97
N LEU A 316 -6.12 -6.32 34.65
CA LEU A 316 -7.29 -5.65 34.06
C LEU A 316 -6.90 -4.28 33.51
N LYS A 317 -7.10 -4.10 32.21
CA LYS A 317 -6.97 -2.81 31.52
C LYS A 317 -8.32 -2.08 31.58
N ARG A 318 -8.33 -0.92 32.23
CA ARG A 318 -9.53 -0.06 32.33
C ARG A 318 -10.05 0.30 30.95
N HIS A 319 -11.37 0.39 30.82
CA HIS A 319 -12.01 0.77 29.57
C HIS A 319 -11.78 2.26 29.27
N ASN A 320 -11.28 2.60 28.07
CA ASN A 320 -11.26 3.96 27.57
C ASN A 320 -12.37 4.16 26.52
N PRO A 321 -13.49 4.81 26.86
CA PRO A 321 -14.65 4.95 25.97
C PRO A 321 -14.38 5.81 24.73
N ARG A 322 -13.24 6.52 24.64
CA ARG A 322 -12.84 7.29 23.45
C ARG A 322 -12.22 6.43 22.35
N THR A 323 -11.95 5.15 22.60
CA THR A 323 -11.33 4.26 21.62
C THR A 323 -12.40 3.50 20.84
N VAL A 324 -12.44 3.66 19.50
CA VAL A 324 -13.29 2.87 18.61
C VAL A 324 -12.64 1.50 18.39
N ARG A 325 -12.65 0.68 19.44
CA ARG A 325 -12.03 -0.64 19.44
C ARG A 325 -12.95 -1.64 18.71
N LYS A 326 -12.43 -2.30 17.68
CA LYS A 326 -13.17 -3.32 16.91
C LYS A 326 -13.08 -4.74 17.53
N ASN A 327 -12.13 -4.96 18.43
CA ASN A 327 -11.88 -6.27 19.08
C ASN A 327 -12.61 -6.38 20.43
N THR A 328 -13.93 -6.13 20.43
CA THR A 328 -14.77 -6.11 21.64
C THR A 328 -15.80 -7.25 21.69
N GLY A 329 -15.78 -8.16 20.71
CA GLY A 329 -16.70 -9.30 20.66
C GLY A 329 -16.42 -10.37 21.71
N GLU A 330 -17.35 -11.31 21.85
CA GLU A 330 -17.32 -12.43 22.82
C GLU A 330 -16.07 -13.33 22.71
N ASN A 331 -15.43 -13.31 21.54
CA ASN A 331 -14.20 -14.07 21.27
C ASN A 331 -12.91 -13.33 21.69
N TYR A 332 -13.01 -12.13 22.28
CA TYR A 332 -11.83 -11.40 22.74
C TYR A 332 -11.25 -12.04 24.01
N ARG A 333 -10.03 -12.59 23.91
CA ARG A 333 -9.33 -13.28 25.01
C ARG A 333 -8.19 -12.48 25.65
N GLY A 334 -7.99 -11.22 25.27
CA GLY A 334 -6.84 -10.44 25.77
C GLY A 334 -5.52 -10.83 25.13
N CYS A 335 -4.42 -10.46 25.80
CA CYS A 335 -3.07 -10.90 25.48
C CYS A 335 -2.59 -11.86 26.56
N LEU A 336 -1.77 -12.84 26.18
CA LEU A 336 -1.02 -13.64 27.13
C LEU A 336 0.39 -13.08 27.30
N VAL A 337 0.80 -12.91 28.54
CA VAL A 337 2.19 -12.66 28.93
C VAL A 337 2.80 -14.01 29.29
N VAL A 338 3.89 -14.38 28.63
CA VAL A 338 4.73 -15.53 28.97
C VAL A 338 6.02 -15.00 29.57
N ARG A 339 6.31 -15.38 30.82
CA ARG A 339 7.52 -14.99 31.54
C ARG A 339 8.34 -16.24 31.88
N VAL A 340 9.63 -16.21 31.57
CA VAL A 340 10.57 -17.24 32.01
C VAL A 340 11.25 -16.80 33.31
N ARG A 341 11.06 -17.55 34.38
CA ARG A 341 11.74 -17.35 35.66
C ARG A 341 13.23 -17.66 35.50
N GLN A 342 14.05 -16.89 36.23
CA GLN A 342 15.52 -16.98 36.15
C GLN A 342 16.02 -16.84 34.70
N GLY A 343 15.39 -15.98 33.90
CA GLY A 343 15.63 -15.85 32.47
C GLY A 343 16.84 -15.01 32.07
N ALA A 344 17.67 -14.52 33.01
CA ALA A 344 18.73 -13.56 32.67
C ALA A 344 19.80 -14.12 31.72
N GLU A 345 20.25 -15.36 31.95
CA GLU A 345 21.17 -16.03 31.03
C GLU A 345 20.53 -16.24 29.65
N LEU A 346 19.29 -16.73 29.62
CA LEU A 346 18.53 -16.91 28.38
C LEU A 346 18.37 -15.58 27.63
N TYR A 347 18.04 -14.49 28.32
CA TYR A 347 17.93 -13.16 27.72
C TYR A 347 19.23 -12.75 27.01
N ARG A 348 20.38 -12.89 27.69
CA ARG A 348 21.70 -12.55 27.12
C ARG A 348 22.04 -13.44 25.92
N ARG A 349 21.67 -14.72 25.96
CA ARG A 349 21.82 -15.64 24.83
C ARG A 349 20.97 -15.19 23.65
N ILE A 350 19.72 -14.80 23.86
CA ILE A 350 18.83 -14.30 22.80
C ILE A 350 19.38 -13.02 22.17
N GLU A 351 19.85 -12.09 23.01
CA GLU A 351 20.51 -10.87 22.55
C GLU A 351 21.75 -11.20 21.70
N GLY A 352 22.63 -12.10 22.18
CA GLY A 352 23.79 -12.56 21.42
C GLY A 352 23.43 -13.25 20.11
N TRP A 353 22.41 -14.10 20.10
CA TRP A 353 21.92 -14.77 18.89
C TRP A 353 21.36 -13.78 17.88
N TRP A 354 20.59 -12.78 18.31
CA TRP A 354 20.10 -11.75 17.42
C TRP A 354 21.24 -11.00 16.74
N TYR A 355 22.25 -10.55 17.51
CA TYR A 355 23.41 -9.90 16.91
C TYR A 355 24.20 -10.85 15.99
N GLY A 356 24.29 -12.14 16.33
CA GLY A 356 24.86 -13.15 15.44
C GLY A 356 24.10 -13.28 14.11
N ILE A 357 22.77 -13.24 14.13
CA ILE A 357 21.94 -13.23 12.91
C ILE A 357 22.22 -11.97 12.08
N VAL A 358 22.27 -10.80 12.71
CA VAL A 358 22.54 -9.52 12.02
C VAL A 358 23.92 -9.52 11.37
N LEU A 359 24.97 -9.92 12.10
CA LEU A 359 26.33 -10.01 11.55
C LEU A 359 26.44 -11.08 10.46
N GLY A 360 25.63 -12.13 10.54
CA GLY A 360 25.55 -13.16 9.52
C GLY A 360 24.98 -12.67 8.18
N ILE A 361 24.32 -11.51 8.12
CA ILE A 361 23.82 -10.92 6.86
C ILE A 361 24.99 -10.58 5.93
N ASP A 362 26.04 -9.97 6.48
CA ASP A 362 27.21 -9.55 5.70
C ASP A 362 27.96 -10.78 5.15
N SER A 363 28.11 -11.82 5.98
CA SER A 363 28.71 -13.09 5.54
C SER A 363 27.85 -13.85 4.52
N ALA A 364 26.52 -13.74 4.58
CA ALA A 364 25.63 -14.33 3.58
C ALA A 364 25.69 -13.59 2.23
N ALA A 365 25.84 -12.27 2.27
CA ALA A 365 26.04 -11.45 1.07
C ALA A 365 27.40 -11.74 0.39
N GLU A 366 28.44 -11.99 1.18
CA GLU A 366 29.77 -12.37 0.67
C GLU A 366 29.87 -13.83 0.22
N ALA A 367 29.14 -14.74 0.87
CA ALA A 367 29.15 -16.18 0.57
C ALA A 367 28.28 -16.57 -0.62
N GLY A 368 27.51 -15.65 -1.23
CA GLY A 368 26.66 -16.02 -2.34
C GLY A 368 25.88 -14.92 -3.04
N CYS A 369 26.45 -14.42 -4.15
CA CYS A 369 25.72 -14.52 -5.42
C CYS A 369 25.94 -15.93 -6.00
N PRO A 370 24.92 -16.80 -5.94
CA PRO A 370 24.65 -17.72 -7.03
C PRO A 370 23.18 -17.59 -7.45
N ASN A 371 23.00 -16.92 -8.60
CA ASN A 371 21.81 -16.73 -9.45
C ASN A 371 20.47 -16.31 -8.82
#